data_AF-A0A2N1GYK9-F1
#
_entry.id   AF-A0A2N1GYK9-F1
#
_cell.length_a   1.000
_cell.length_b   1.000
_cell.length_c   1.000
_cell.angle_alpha   90.00
_cell.angle_beta   90.00
_cell.angle_gamma   90.00
#
_symmetry.space_group_name_H-M   'P 1'
#
loop_
_entity.id
_entity.type
_entity.pdbx_description
1 polymer ?
#
loop_
_entity_poly.entity_id
_entity_poly.type
_entity_poly.pdbx_seq_one_letter_code
_entity_poly.pdbx_strand_id
1 'polypeptide(L)' 'APITNSITDVSGGNFEDLVADKTPVSTSVTDVSDTTNLSLSATGSVAEGGQITYTATLTNAAGSPVTV' A
#
# COMPACT_ATOMS: atom_id res chain seq x y z
N ALA A 1 10.88 5.95 -3.54
CA ALA A 1 12.02 6.79 -3.11
C ALA A 1 11.46 7.94 -2.27
N PRO A 2 12.17 8.41 -1.23
CA PRO A 2 11.69 9.51 -0.39
C PRO A 2 11.60 10.81 -1.20
N ILE A 3 10.68 11.70 -0.80
CA ILE A 3 10.60 13.05 -1.35
C ILE A 3 11.61 13.92 -0.59
N THR A 4 12.53 14.57 -1.30
CA THR A 4 13.54 15.44 -0.71
C THR A 4 13.37 16.87 -1.18
N ASN A 5 13.51 17.83 -0.28
CA ASN A 5 13.57 19.25 -0.62
C ASN A 5 14.62 19.98 0.23
N SER A 6 15.20 21.05 -0.29
CA SER A 6 16.26 21.83 0.37
C SER A 6 16.17 23.30 -0.02
N ILE A 7 16.74 24.17 0.80
CA ILE A 7 16.88 25.60 0.46
C ILE A 7 17.87 25.74 -0.69
N THR A 8 17.42 26.29 -1.82
CA THR A 8 18.23 26.45 -3.04
C THR A 8 18.91 27.81 -3.11
N ASP A 9 18.28 28.85 -2.58
CA ASP A 9 18.82 30.20 -2.54
C ASP A 9 18.29 30.97 -1.33
N VAL A 10 19.08 31.93 -0.85
CA VAL A 10 18.67 32.89 0.18
C VAL A 10 19.15 34.27 -0.20
N SER A 11 18.24 35.25 -0.15
CA SER A 11 18.54 36.66 -0.41
C SER A 11 18.40 37.49 0.86
N GLY A 12 19.40 38.35 1.16
CA GLY A 12 19.47 39.16 2.38
C GLY A 12 20.87 39.13 3.00
N GLY A 13 21.03 39.60 4.24
CA GLY A 13 22.31 39.52 4.99
C GLY A 13 23.19 40.77 4.93
N ASN A 14 22.63 41.91 4.54
CA ASN A 14 23.39 43.13 4.25
C ASN A 14 24.13 43.68 5.48
N PHE A 15 23.58 43.48 6.68
CA PHE A 15 24.16 43.87 7.97
C PHE A 15 24.37 42.69 8.93
N GLU A 16 23.86 41.50 8.59
CA GLU A 16 23.92 40.29 9.39
C GLU A 16 24.44 39.11 8.57
N ASP A 17 25.28 38.27 9.18
CA ASP A 17 25.76 37.04 8.53
C ASP A 17 24.62 36.01 8.41
N LEU A 18 23.95 35.99 7.25
CA LEU A 18 22.85 35.06 6.97
C LEU A 18 23.39 33.75 6.40
N VAL A 19 23.56 32.77 7.28
CA VAL A 19 23.90 31.39 6.90
C VAL A 19 22.65 30.52 7.02
N ALA A 20 22.07 30.15 5.87
CA ALA A 20 20.96 29.21 5.83
C ALA A 20 21.45 27.76 5.80
N ASP A 21 20.84 26.92 6.63
CA ASP A 21 21.05 25.48 6.58
C ASP A 21 20.40 24.91 5.32
N LYS A 22 21.23 24.44 4.39
CA LYS A 22 20.80 23.84 3.12
C LYS A 22 20.65 22.32 3.20
N THR A 23 20.74 21.74 4.40
CA THR A 23 20.60 20.30 4.60
C THR A 23 19.23 19.83 4.04
N PRO A 24 19.20 18.86 3.11
CA PRO A 24 17.94 18.38 2.55
C PRO A 24 17.07 17.72 3.62
N VAL A 25 15.80 18.12 3.65
CA VAL A 25 14.78 17.44 4.44
C VAL A 25 14.22 16.32 3.59
N SER A 26 14.07 15.14 4.20
CA SER A 26 13.59 13.92 3.55
C SER A 26 12.31 13.42 4.21
N THR A 27 11.27 13.19 3.43
CA THR A 27 10.01 12.58 3.89
C THR A 27 9.84 11.24 3.20
N SER A 28 9.76 10.18 4.01
CA SER A 28 9.48 8.83 3.53
C SER A 28 7.97 8.55 3.56
N VAL A 29 7.44 8.04 2.46
CA VAL A 29 6.10 7.48 2.40
C VAL A 29 6.27 5.96 2.31
N THR A 30 5.74 5.26 3.30
CA THR A 30 5.71 3.79 3.30
C THR A 30 4.39 3.36 2.68
N ASP A 31 4.48 2.64 1.57
CA ASP A 31 3.31 1.98 0.99
C ASP A 31 2.96 0.75 1.82
N VAL A 32 1.67 0.47 1.98
CA VAL A 32 1.18 -0.73 2.66
C VAL A 32 0.70 -1.69 1.59
N SER A 33 1.32 -2.86 1.51
CA SER A 33 0.86 -3.91 0.59
C SER A 33 -0.31 -4.65 1.21
N ASP A 34 -1.50 -4.48 0.64
CA ASP A 34 -2.69 -5.23 1.00
C ASP A 34 -2.77 -6.53 0.19
N THR A 35 -2.45 -7.67 0.81
CA THR A 35 -2.59 -8.98 0.17
C THR A 35 -3.98 -9.55 0.38
N THR A 36 -4.71 -9.82 -0.71
CA THR A 36 -5.98 -10.56 -0.66
C THR A 36 -5.74 -12.04 -0.94
N ASN A 37 -6.13 -12.91 -0.02
CA ASN A 37 -6.01 -14.35 -0.18
C ASN A 37 -7.38 -14.97 -0.48
N LEU A 38 -7.40 -16.02 -1.31
CA LEU A 38 -8.58 -16.81 -1.63
C LEU A 38 -8.46 -18.20 -1.00
N SER A 39 -9.45 -18.59 -0.20
CA SER A 39 -9.61 -19.95 0.31
C SER A 39 -10.83 -20.60 -0.33
N LEU A 40 -10.68 -21.84 -0.80
CA LEU A 40 -11.75 -22.64 -1.38
C LEU A 40 -12.00 -23.86 -0.49
N SER A 41 -13.24 -24.01 -0.02
CA SER A 41 -13.68 -25.16 0.77
C SER A 41 -14.82 -25.90 0.08
N ALA A 42 -14.91 -27.20 0.30
CA ALA A 42 -15.97 -28.06 -0.21
C ALA A 42 -16.55 -28.93 0.90
N THR A 43 -17.80 -29.35 0.75
CA THR A 43 -18.40 -30.37 1.62
C THR A 43 -17.70 -31.72 1.44
N GLY A 44 -17.22 -32.33 2.54
CA GLY A 44 -16.25 -33.44 2.52
C GLY A 44 -16.72 -34.79 2.00
N SER A 45 -18.03 -35.08 2.01
CA SER A 45 -18.60 -36.26 1.34
C SER A 45 -20.05 -36.00 0.97
N VAL A 46 -20.44 -36.43 -0.23
CA VAL A 46 -21.82 -36.37 -0.71
C VAL A 46 -22.26 -37.76 -1.12
N ALA A 47 -23.55 -38.05 -0.98
CA ALA A 47 -24.13 -39.27 -1.52
C ALA A 47 -24.05 -39.28 -3.05
N GLU A 48 -24.12 -40.45 -3.66
CA GLU A 48 -24.19 -40.60 -5.11
C GLU A 48 -25.44 -39.87 -5.65
N GLY A 49 -25.26 -38.98 -6.63
CA GLY A 49 -26.31 -38.06 -7.09
C GLY A 49 -26.51 -36.79 -6.25
N GLY A 50 -25.72 -36.59 -5.20
CA GLY A 50 -25.69 -35.37 -4.38
C GLY A 50 -24.93 -34.21 -5.03
N GLN A 51 -25.20 -32.99 -4.59
CA GLN A 51 -24.51 -31.77 -5.02
C GLN A 51 -23.36 -31.44 -4.05
N ILE A 52 -22.19 -31.10 -4.59
CA ILE A 52 -21.05 -30.57 -3.82
C ILE A 52 -21.08 -29.05 -3.92
N THR A 53 -21.17 -28.37 -2.78
CA THR A 53 -21.07 -26.91 -2.72
C THR A 53 -19.62 -26.52 -2.46
N TYR A 54 -19.10 -25.63 -3.31
CA TYR A 54 -17.81 -24.98 -3.11
C TYR A 54 -18.02 -23.56 -2.59
N THR A 55 -17.35 -23.22 -1.49
CA THR A 55 -17.37 -21.88 -0.90
C THR A 55 -16.01 -21.23 -1.05
N ALA A 56 -15.96 -20.15 -1.81
CA ALA A 56 -14.81 -19.26 -1.91
C ALA A 56 -14.89 -18.17 -0.83
N THR A 57 -13.82 -17.94 -0.08
CA THR A 57 -13.73 -16.86 0.91
C THR A 57 -12.49 -16.03 0.66
N LEU A 58 -12.67 -14.71 0.55
CA LEU A 58 -11.57 -13.75 0.43
C LEU A 58 -11.28 -13.12 1.79
N THR A 59 -10.00 -12.86 2.08
CA THR A 59 -9.60 -12.16 3.32
C THR A 59 -9.95 -10.68 3.32
N ASN A 60 -10.21 -10.11 2.13
CA ASN A 60 -10.52 -8.70 1.92
C ASN A 60 -11.66 -8.60 0.92
N ALA A 61 -12.43 -7.50 0.97
CA ALA A 61 -13.53 -7.28 0.03
C ALA A 61 -13.00 -7.15 -1.42
N ALA A 62 -13.72 -7.72 -2.36
CA ALA A 62 -13.38 -7.59 -3.78
C ALA A 62 -13.66 -6.15 -4.25
N GLY A 63 -12.60 -5.46 -4.69
CA GLY A 63 -12.72 -4.13 -5.30
C GLY A 63 -13.11 -4.15 -6.79
N SER A 64 -13.00 -5.31 -7.45
CA SER A 64 -13.35 -5.53 -8.85
C SER A 64 -13.85 -6.96 -9.07
N PRO A 65 -14.49 -7.28 -10.22
CA PRO A 65 -14.99 -8.63 -10.48
C PRO A 65 -13.87 -9.68 -10.40
N VAL A 66 -14.10 -10.73 -9.59
CA VAL A 66 -13.20 -11.88 -9.50
C VAL A 66 -13.65 -12.91 -10.54
N THR A 67 -12.78 -13.24 -11.49
CA THR A 67 -13.00 -14.31 -12.48
C THR A 67 -12.26 -15.57 -12.05
N VAL A 68 -12.97 -16.69 -12.12
CA VAL A 68 -12.47 -18.04 -11.81
C VAL A 68 -12.01 -18.75 -13.07
#